data_AF-A0A3N4GVV0-F1
#
_entry.id   AF-A0A3N4GVV0-F1
#
_cell.length_a   1.000
_cell.length_b   1.000
_cell.length_c   1.000
_cell.angle_alpha   90.00
_cell.angle_beta   90.00
_cell.angle_gamma   90.00
#
_symmetry.space_group_name_H-M   'P 1'
#
loop_
_entity.id
_entity.type
_entity.pdbx_description
1 polymer ?
#
loop_
_entity_poly.entity_id
_entity_poly.type
_entity_poly.pdbx_seq_one_letter_code
_entity_poly.pdbx_strand_id
1 'polypeptide(L)'
;MLDEKYIALIDDYLDGILSHKENEKLESELEENPELQDLLALIKLTRESIKMSGQKELVQKIHQEFTKDSDAEKNKEKITNFRISPWWLGIAASLTLFIIFGNFWVMTQTEDLFEDKYIAYNLPTMRSAEGHDDKISTLYRNDDFEEVIKNTNLDSDDTEALFLAGMAHFKLENYEESARYLKKIQQINETKTSDSTVFEDESDYYLFLANLKMNKLNEADYYFSRITSYSDHTYHGMIDIKDKLKFQILKLKNKN
;
A
#
# COMPACT_ATOMS: atom_id res chain seq x y z
N MET A 1 33.45 17.33 20.03
CA MET A 1 32.85 18.51 19.39
C MET A 1 33.34 18.49 17.96
N LEU A 2 32.51 18.05 17.00
CA LEU A 2 32.87 18.16 15.59
C LEU A 2 33.05 19.63 15.24
N ASP A 3 34.14 19.90 14.54
CA ASP A 3 34.63 21.23 14.20
C ASP A 3 33.71 21.91 13.18
N GLU A 4 33.45 23.22 13.30
CA GLU A 4 32.63 24.01 12.34
C GLU A 4 33.13 23.84 10.89
N LYS A 5 34.42 23.53 10.76
CA LYS A 5 35.08 23.17 9.51
C LYS A 5 34.44 21.98 8.79
N TYR A 6 33.96 20.96 9.50
CA TYR A 6 33.34 19.78 8.86
C TYR A 6 31.94 20.09 8.33
N ILE A 7 31.22 21.02 8.95
CA ILE A 7 29.90 21.46 8.46
C ILE A 7 30.06 22.15 7.10
N ALA A 8 31.01 23.09 6.99
CA ALA A 8 31.29 23.79 5.72
C ALA A 8 31.76 22.80 4.63
N LEU A 9 32.64 21.87 4.98
CA LEU A 9 33.15 20.86 4.05
C LEU A 9 32.05 19.92 3.54
N ILE A 10 31.12 19.50 4.41
CA ILE A 10 29.97 18.70 4.03
C ILE A 10 28.99 19.51 3.17
N ASP A 11 28.80 20.80 3.43
CA ASP A 11 27.91 21.63 2.61
C ASP A 11 28.47 21.80 1.19
N ASP A 12 29.77 22.08 1.06
CA ASP A 12 30.47 22.13 -0.23
C ASP A 12 30.43 20.78 -0.99
N TYR A 13 30.49 19.67 -0.25
CA TYR A 13 30.33 18.31 -0.80
C TYR A 13 28.92 18.12 -1.38
N LEU A 14 27.89 18.50 -0.63
CA LEU A 14 26.49 18.38 -1.06
C LEU A 14 26.16 19.32 -2.23
N ASP A 15 26.85 20.44 -2.34
CA ASP A 15 26.74 21.38 -3.47
C ASP A 15 27.58 20.96 -4.69
N GLY A 16 28.44 19.94 -4.54
CA GLY A 16 29.30 19.44 -5.61
C GLY A 16 30.44 20.38 -6.01
N ILE A 17 30.89 21.23 -5.09
CA ILE A 17 31.90 22.28 -5.33
C ILE A 17 33.32 21.79 -4.99
N LEU A 18 33.43 20.73 -4.18
CA LEU A 18 34.71 20.15 -3.79
C LEU A 18 35.52 19.61 -4.98
N SER A 19 36.84 19.77 -4.91
CA SER A 19 37.73 19.16 -5.90
C SER A 19 37.77 17.64 -5.74
N HIS A 20 38.18 16.92 -6.80
CA HIS A 20 38.25 15.45 -6.79
C HIS A 20 39.08 14.90 -5.61
N LYS A 21 40.19 15.56 -5.27
CA LYS A 21 41.07 15.14 -4.17
C LYS A 21 40.44 15.39 -2.79
N GLU A 22 39.62 16.42 -2.66
CA GLU A 22 38.90 16.75 -1.42
C GLU A 22 37.71 15.83 -1.22
N ASN A 23 37.01 15.46 -2.29
CA ASN A 23 35.94 14.45 -2.26
C ASN A 23 36.47 13.10 -1.79
N GLU A 24 37.53 12.57 -2.42
CA GLU A 24 38.10 11.28 -2.01
C GLU A 24 38.54 11.29 -0.54
N LYS A 25 39.11 12.40 -0.07
CA LYS A 25 39.52 12.54 1.33
C LYS A 25 38.32 12.54 2.28
N LEU A 26 37.26 13.28 1.95
CA LEU A 26 36.05 13.34 2.76
C LEU A 26 35.32 11.99 2.77
N GLU A 27 35.25 11.30 1.64
CA GLU A 27 34.63 9.97 1.53
C GLU A 27 35.39 8.93 2.37
N SER A 28 36.72 8.95 2.34
CA SER A 28 37.55 8.11 3.22
C SER A 28 37.32 8.44 4.70
N GLU A 29 37.22 9.71 5.07
CA GLU A 29 36.94 10.12 6.46
C GLU A 29 35.51 9.77 6.91
N LEU A 30 34.54 9.77 5.98
CA LEU A 30 33.16 9.32 6.23
C LEU A 30 33.08 7.81 6.46
N GLU A 31 33.91 7.01 5.81
CA GLU A 31 33.96 5.56 6.04
C GLU A 31 34.54 5.21 7.42
N GLU A 32 35.54 5.97 7.87
CA GLU A 32 36.25 5.71 9.12
C GLU A 32 35.56 6.31 10.37
N ASN A 33 34.75 7.36 10.20
CA ASN A 33 34.18 8.10 11.33
C ASN A 33 32.63 8.10 11.34
N PRO A 34 32.00 7.27 12.19
CA PRO A 34 30.54 7.24 12.36
C PRO A 34 29.92 8.59 12.74
N GLU A 35 30.60 9.41 13.56
CA GLU A 35 30.06 10.72 13.95
C GLU A 35 29.96 11.69 12.75
N LEU A 36 30.82 11.52 11.75
CA LEU A 36 30.81 12.32 10.52
C LEU A 36 29.67 11.87 9.58
N GLN A 37 29.33 10.59 9.58
CA GLN A 37 28.15 10.06 8.87
C GLN A 37 26.85 10.61 9.45
N ASP A 38 26.74 10.65 10.78
CA ASP A 38 25.59 11.22 11.48
C ASP A 38 25.44 12.72 11.17
N LEU A 39 26.57 13.46 11.12
CA LEU A 39 26.57 14.86 10.74
C LEU A 39 26.10 15.06 9.29
N LEU A 40 26.57 14.24 8.35
CA LEU A 40 26.13 14.27 6.95
C LEU A 40 24.62 14.01 6.83
N ALA A 41 24.11 13.01 7.55
CA ALA A 41 22.69 12.68 7.57
C ALA A 41 21.84 13.84 8.12
N LEU A 42 22.30 14.47 9.20
CA LEU A 42 21.64 15.63 9.81
C LEU A 42 21.57 16.83 8.87
N ILE A 43 22.68 17.14 8.18
CA ILE A 43 22.73 18.27 7.23
C ILE A 43 21.81 18.00 6.02
N LYS A 44 21.81 16.79 5.46
CA LYS A 44 20.89 16.39 4.39
C LYS A 44 19.42 16.57 4.80
N LEU A 45 19.06 16.06 5.98
CA LEU A 45 17.69 16.17 6.52
C LEU A 45 17.27 17.63 6.72
N THR A 46 18.18 18.47 7.24
CA THR A 46 17.91 19.89 7.48
C THR A 46 17.68 20.64 6.16
N ARG A 47 18.53 20.41 5.14
CA ARG A 47 18.37 21.00 3.81
C ARG A 47 17.05 20.60 3.16
N GLU A 48 16.68 19.33 3.26
CA GLU A 48 15.41 18.83 2.73
C GLU A 48 14.20 19.48 3.43
N SER A 49 14.26 19.64 4.75
CA SER A 49 13.21 20.28 5.55
C SER A 49 13.02 21.75 5.19
N ILE A 50 14.11 22.49 4.97
CA ILE A 50 14.08 23.90 4.52
C ILE A 50 13.48 23.98 3.11
N LYS A 51 13.91 23.11 2.19
CA LYS A 51 13.38 23.05 0.81
C LYS A 51 11.88 22.78 0.80
N MET A 52 11.42 21.79 1.59
CA MET A 52 10.01 21.44 1.70
C MET A 52 9.18 22.59 2.29
N SER A 53 9.72 23.29 3.29
CA SER A 53 9.07 24.46 3.89
C SER A 53 8.92 25.61 2.90
N GLY A 54 9.97 25.92 2.13
CA GLY A 54 9.92 26.96 1.09
C GLY A 54 8.95 26.61 -0.05
N GLN A 55 8.88 25.34 -0.47
CA GLN A 55 7.89 24.89 -1.45
C GLN A 55 6.47 25.04 -0.94
N LYS A 56 6.21 24.68 0.33
CA LYS A 56 4.90 24.84 0.97
C LYS A 56 4.47 26.30 1.03
N GLU A 57 5.38 27.21 1.38
CA GLU A 57 5.13 28.65 1.39
C GLU A 57 4.77 29.17 -0.01
N LEU A 58 5.51 28.75 -1.04
CA LEU A 58 5.23 29.12 -2.43
C LEU A 58 3.85 28.62 -2.88
N VAL A 59 3.49 27.37 -2.57
CA VAL A 59 2.16 26.81 -2.86
C VAL A 59 1.06 27.58 -2.14
N GLN A 60 1.25 27.92 -0.87
CA GLN A 60 0.29 28.72 -0.10
C GLN A 60 0.11 30.12 -0.69
N LYS A 61 1.20 30.76 -1.12
CA LYS A 61 1.14 32.08 -1.76
C LYS A 61 0.38 32.04 -3.08
N ILE A 62 0.68 31.07 -3.95
CA ILE A 62 -0.07 30.85 -5.20
C ILE A 62 -1.56 30.63 -4.88
N HIS A 63 -1.87 29.78 -3.90
CA HIS A 63 -3.25 29.51 -3.51
C HIS A 63 -3.98 30.77 -3.03
N GLN A 64 -3.32 31.63 -2.25
CA GLN A 64 -3.88 32.91 -1.80
C GLN A 64 -4.09 33.90 -2.95
N GLU A 65 -3.17 33.98 -3.92
CA GLU A 65 -3.33 34.82 -5.12
C GLU A 65 -4.55 34.36 -5.94
N PHE A 66 -4.67 33.05 -6.21
CA PHE A 66 -5.82 32.49 -6.92
C PHE A 66 -7.16 32.71 -6.20
N THR A 67 -7.17 32.64 -4.86
CA THR A 67 -8.40 32.83 -4.07
C THR A 67 -8.82 34.31 -4.07
N LYS A 68 -7.86 35.24 -3.97
CA LYS A 68 -8.14 36.69 -4.02
C LYS A 68 -8.70 37.14 -5.37
N ASP A 69 -8.21 36.57 -6.47
CA ASP A 69 -8.75 36.87 -7.81
C ASP A 69 -10.16 36.30 -8.01
N SER A 70 -10.49 35.15 -7.39
CA SER A 70 -11.83 34.55 -7.43
C SER A 70 -12.88 35.33 -6.62
N ASP A 71 -12.46 36.00 -5.54
CA ASP A 71 -13.37 36.76 -4.67
C ASP A 71 -13.59 38.21 -5.14
N ALA A 72 -12.68 38.75 -5.96
CA ALA A 72 -12.83 40.06 -6.61
C ALA A 72 -13.95 40.06 -7.68
N GLU A 73 -14.27 38.91 -8.28
CA GLU A 73 -15.37 38.76 -9.24
C GLU A 73 -16.74 38.49 -8.59
N LYS A 74 -16.79 38.09 -7.31
CA LYS A 74 -18.05 37.68 -6.64
C LYS A 74 -18.84 38.81 -5.98
N ASN A 75 -18.31 40.02 -5.88
CA ASN A 75 -18.98 41.16 -5.23
C ASN A 75 -19.74 42.08 -6.20
N LYS A 76 -20.57 41.50 -7.08
CA LYS A 76 -21.66 42.21 -7.75
C LYS A 76 -22.96 41.46 -7.51
N GLU A 77 -23.56 41.70 -6.35
CA GLU A 77 -24.90 41.21 -6.04
C GLU A 77 -25.92 41.85 -6.98
N LYS A 78 -26.38 41.08 -7.97
CA LYS A 78 -27.69 41.26 -8.60
C LYS A 78 -28.54 40.06 -8.20
N ILE A 79 -29.51 40.30 -7.32
CA ILE A 79 -30.60 39.36 -7.07
C ILE A 79 -31.37 39.23 -8.38
N THR A 80 -31.09 38.16 -9.12
CA THR A 80 -31.90 37.73 -10.26
C THR A 80 -32.62 36.47 -9.83
N ASN A 81 -33.95 36.45 -9.96
CA ASN A 81 -34.74 35.26 -9.74
C ASN A 81 -34.23 34.17 -10.70
N PHE A 82 -33.50 33.19 -10.17
CA PHE A 82 -32.89 32.14 -10.95
C PHE A 82 -33.98 31.16 -11.41
N ARG A 83 -34.58 31.45 -12.57
CA ARG A 83 -35.27 30.43 -13.35
C ARG A 83 -34.17 29.49 -13.83
N ILE A 84 -34.11 28.30 -13.23
CA ILE A 84 -33.21 27.22 -13.65
C ILE A 84 -33.53 26.94 -15.12
N SER A 85 -32.66 27.42 -16.01
CA SER A 85 -32.79 27.17 -17.43
C SER A 85 -32.64 25.67 -17.66
N PRO A 86 -33.44 25.03 -18.53
CA PRO A 86 -33.32 23.61 -18.85
C PRO A 86 -31.90 23.22 -19.34
N TRP A 87 -31.09 24.20 -19.73
CA TRP A 87 -29.68 24.02 -20.09
C TRP A 87 -28.78 23.67 -18.89
N TRP A 88 -29.05 24.21 -17.70
CA TRP A 88 -28.32 23.86 -16.48
C TRP A 88 -28.64 22.45 -15.99
N LEU A 89 -29.85 21.95 -16.28
CA LEU A 89 -30.23 20.56 -16.01
C LEU A 89 -29.37 19.58 -16.84
N GLY A 90 -29.02 19.95 -18.08
CA GLY A 90 -28.13 19.18 -18.93
C GLY A 90 -26.69 19.12 -18.40
N ILE A 91 -26.19 20.21 -17.82
CA ILE A 91 -24.84 20.26 -17.23
C ILE A 91 -24.79 19.39 -15.97
N ALA A 92 -25.77 19.50 -15.06
CA ALA A 92 -25.84 18.67 -13.86
C ALA A 92 -25.98 17.17 -14.19
N ALA A 93 -26.78 16.83 -15.21
CA ALA A 93 -26.91 15.47 -15.71
C ALA A 93 -25.60 14.95 -16.31
N SER A 94 -24.87 15.77 -17.08
CA SER A 94 -23.57 15.37 -17.64
C SER A 94 -22.51 15.14 -16.56
N LEU A 95 -22.49 15.97 -15.52
CA LEU A 95 -21.56 15.84 -14.39
C LEU A 95 -21.85 14.60 -13.56
N THR A 96 -23.14 14.31 -13.31
CA THR A 96 -23.54 13.07 -12.62
C THR A 96 -23.24 11.83 -13.46
N LEU A 97 -23.46 11.87 -14.78
CA LEU A 97 -23.04 10.80 -15.69
C LEU A 97 -21.51 10.59 -15.65
N PHE A 98 -20.74 11.67 -15.58
CA PHE A 98 -19.27 11.61 -15.48
C PHE A 98 -18.80 11.04 -14.14
N ILE A 99 -19.48 11.35 -13.02
CA ILE A 99 -19.18 10.80 -11.70
C ILE A 99 -19.52 9.31 -11.64
N ILE A 100 -20.65 8.91 -12.23
CA ILE A 100 -21.08 7.51 -12.29
C ILE A 100 -20.13 6.70 -13.19
N PHE A 101 -19.80 7.19 -14.39
CA PHE A 101 -18.83 6.54 -15.28
C PHE A 101 -17.41 6.52 -14.69
N GLY A 102 -17.01 7.60 -14.01
CA GLY A 102 -15.71 7.70 -13.35
C GLY A 102 -15.55 6.65 -12.26
N ASN A 103 -16.56 6.46 -11.42
CA ASN A 103 -16.59 5.42 -10.39
C ASN A 103 -16.62 4.02 -11.00
N PHE A 104 -17.44 3.80 -12.02
CA PHE A 104 -17.49 2.51 -12.72
C PHE A 104 -16.13 2.12 -13.31
N TRP A 105 -15.39 3.07 -13.88
CA TRP A 105 -14.07 2.81 -14.46
C TRP A 105 -12.94 2.62 -13.44
N VAL A 106 -13.10 3.09 -12.20
CA VAL A 106 -12.19 2.73 -11.09
C VAL A 106 -12.42 1.27 -10.68
N MET A 107 -13.69 0.88 -10.52
CA MET A 107 -14.08 -0.45 -10.06
C MET A 107 -13.67 -1.54 -11.05
N THR A 108 -13.73 -1.28 -12.36
CA THR A 108 -13.29 -2.25 -13.37
C THR A 108 -11.79 -2.54 -13.29
N GLN A 109 -10.93 -1.57 -12.94
CA GLN A 109 -9.48 -1.82 -12.92
C GLN A 109 -8.99 -2.57 -11.68
N THR A 110 -9.64 -2.38 -10.54
CA THR A 110 -9.42 -3.22 -9.36
C THR A 110 -9.90 -4.64 -9.62
N GLU A 111 -11.02 -4.79 -10.32
CA GLU A 111 -11.56 -6.10 -10.72
C GLU A 111 -10.62 -6.80 -11.70
N ASP A 112 -10.15 -6.12 -12.74
CA ASP A 112 -9.20 -6.67 -13.72
C ASP A 112 -7.91 -7.18 -13.05
N LEU A 113 -7.31 -6.39 -12.13
CA LEU A 113 -6.09 -6.81 -11.44
C LEU A 113 -6.35 -7.98 -10.48
N PHE A 114 -7.53 -8.04 -9.86
CA PHE A 114 -7.90 -9.17 -9.03
C PHE A 114 -8.16 -10.42 -9.86
N GLU A 115 -8.97 -10.35 -10.91
CA GLU A 115 -9.30 -11.49 -11.76
C GLU A 115 -8.06 -12.09 -12.43
N ASP A 116 -7.14 -11.24 -12.90
CA ASP A 116 -5.87 -11.67 -13.48
C ASP A 116 -4.98 -12.43 -12.48
N LYS A 117 -5.16 -12.21 -11.18
CA LYS A 117 -4.26 -12.70 -10.12
C LYS A 117 -4.92 -13.66 -9.16
N TYR A 118 -6.24 -13.78 -9.14
CA TYR A 118 -6.88 -14.68 -8.23
C TYR A 118 -6.57 -16.13 -8.62
N ILE A 119 -5.82 -16.81 -7.75
CA ILE A 119 -5.60 -18.25 -7.84
C ILE A 119 -6.45 -18.87 -6.75
N ALA A 120 -7.33 -19.81 -7.13
CA ALA A 120 -8.08 -20.58 -6.15
C ALA A 120 -7.12 -21.47 -5.35
N TYR A 121 -7.03 -21.24 -4.05
CA TYR A 121 -6.32 -22.16 -3.16
C TYR A 121 -7.00 -23.53 -3.20
N ASN A 122 -6.18 -24.57 -3.36
CA ASN A 122 -6.61 -25.96 -3.26
C ASN A 122 -5.66 -26.66 -2.28
N LEU A 123 -6.23 -27.31 -1.26
CA LEU A 123 -5.44 -28.01 -0.26
C LEU A 123 -4.71 -29.20 -0.92
N PRO A 124 -3.36 -29.28 -0.84
CA PRO A 124 -2.61 -30.38 -1.44
C PRO A 124 -3.02 -31.73 -0.84
N THR A 125 -3.44 -32.68 -1.66
CA THR A 125 -3.71 -34.06 -1.19
C THR A 125 -2.39 -34.81 -1.01
N MET A 126 -1.80 -34.77 0.18
CA MET A 126 -0.68 -35.65 0.51
C MET A 126 -1.17 -37.08 0.70
N ARG A 127 -0.58 -38.04 -0.02
CA ARG A 127 -0.77 -39.46 0.28
C ARG A 127 0.06 -39.81 1.51
N SER A 128 -0.63 -40.16 2.58
CA SER A 128 -0.15 -40.83 3.81
C SER A 128 0.43 -39.93 4.90
N ALA A 129 -0.39 -39.68 5.91
CA ALA A 129 -0.05 -39.98 7.30
C ALA A 129 -1.35 -40.40 8.00
N GLU A 130 -1.48 -41.69 8.30
CA GLU A 130 -2.50 -42.18 9.21
C GLU A 130 -2.42 -41.38 10.52
N GLY A 131 -3.44 -40.55 10.82
CA GLY A 131 -3.63 -40.07 12.20
C GLY A 131 -4.12 -38.65 12.42
N HIS A 132 -4.13 -37.75 11.44
CA HIS A 132 -4.75 -36.42 11.57
C HIS A 132 -5.58 -36.13 10.32
N ASP A 133 -6.70 -36.84 10.18
CA ASP A 133 -7.78 -36.38 9.31
C ASP A 133 -8.49 -35.24 10.05
N ASP A 134 -7.90 -34.04 9.98
CA ASP A 134 -8.46 -32.88 10.63
C ASP A 134 -9.81 -32.55 9.98
N LYS A 135 -10.84 -32.49 10.83
CA LYS A 135 -12.24 -32.28 10.43
C LYS A 135 -12.36 -31.05 9.52
N ILE A 136 -11.59 -30.01 9.81
CA ILE A 136 -11.61 -28.73 9.09
C ILE A 136 -11.06 -28.91 7.66
N SER A 137 -9.95 -29.61 7.49
CA SER A 137 -9.36 -29.91 6.19
C SER A 137 -10.28 -30.77 5.30
N THR A 138 -11.03 -31.69 5.90
CA THR A 138 -12.05 -32.47 5.16
C THR A 138 -13.24 -31.62 4.74
N LEU A 139 -13.75 -30.75 5.62
CA LEU A 139 -14.82 -29.81 5.27
C LEU A 139 -14.40 -28.86 4.14
N TYR A 140 -13.16 -28.35 4.19
CA TYR A 140 -12.64 -27.46 3.15
C TYR A 140 -12.55 -28.15 1.79
N ARG A 141 -12.08 -29.41 1.74
CA ARG A 141 -12.01 -30.20 0.50
C ARG A 141 -13.38 -30.51 -0.10
N ASN A 142 -14.43 -30.54 0.70
CA ASN A 142 -15.80 -30.77 0.26
C ASN A 142 -16.53 -29.47 -0.12
N ASP A 143 -15.83 -28.33 -0.15
CA ASP A 143 -16.39 -26.99 -0.37
C ASP A 143 -17.44 -26.58 0.69
N ASP A 144 -17.44 -27.23 1.87
CA ASP A 144 -18.32 -26.92 3.00
C ASP A 144 -17.81 -25.69 3.79
N PHE A 145 -17.62 -24.55 3.10
CA PHE A 145 -16.94 -23.36 3.65
C PHE A 145 -17.61 -22.78 4.91
N GLU A 146 -18.95 -22.81 4.97
CA GLU A 146 -19.70 -22.36 6.15
C GLU A 146 -19.39 -23.23 7.38
N GLU A 147 -19.26 -24.55 7.19
CA GLU A 147 -18.90 -25.45 8.27
C GLU A 147 -17.41 -25.32 8.64
N VAL A 148 -16.51 -25.04 7.69
CA VAL A 148 -15.12 -24.68 8.01
C VAL A 148 -15.10 -23.49 8.98
N ILE A 149 -15.79 -22.41 8.63
CA ILE A 149 -15.85 -21.18 9.46
C ILE A 149 -16.43 -21.48 10.84
N LYS A 150 -17.53 -22.23 10.90
CA LYS A 150 -18.20 -22.58 12.17
C LYS A 150 -17.38 -23.49 13.08
N ASN A 151 -16.50 -24.32 12.50
CA ASN A 151 -15.66 -25.25 13.27
C ASN A 151 -14.27 -24.69 13.58
N THR A 152 -13.93 -23.48 13.11
CA THR A 152 -12.67 -22.80 13.44
C THR A 152 -12.91 -21.65 14.43
N ASN A 153 -12.03 -21.52 15.42
CA ASN A 153 -12.00 -20.37 16.31
C ASN A 153 -10.86 -19.43 15.92
N LEU A 154 -11.14 -18.13 15.74
CA LEU A 154 -10.14 -17.10 15.46
C LEU A 154 -9.07 -16.98 16.56
N ASP A 155 -9.39 -17.33 17.79
CA ASP A 155 -8.44 -17.32 18.92
C ASP A 155 -7.58 -18.60 19.02
N SER A 156 -7.76 -19.56 18.09
CA SER A 156 -6.93 -20.75 18.01
C SER A 156 -5.47 -20.42 17.66
N ASP A 157 -4.54 -21.29 18.04
CA ASP A 157 -3.15 -21.26 17.60
C ASP A 157 -2.89 -22.22 16.41
N ASP A 158 -3.92 -22.94 15.98
CA ASP A 158 -3.86 -23.82 14.81
C ASP A 158 -3.85 -23.00 13.51
N THR A 159 -2.65 -22.78 12.98
CA THR A 159 -2.43 -21.99 11.78
C THR A 159 -3.05 -22.60 10.52
N GLU A 160 -3.18 -23.93 10.44
CA GLU A 160 -3.83 -24.58 9.28
C GLU A 160 -5.35 -24.32 9.33
N ALA A 161 -5.97 -24.57 10.48
CA ALA A 161 -7.39 -24.29 10.68
C ALA A 161 -7.75 -22.81 10.43
N LEU A 162 -6.91 -21.89 10.94
CA LEU A 162 -7.05 -20.45 10.71
C LEU A 162 -6.90 -20.10 9.22
N PHE A 163 -5.92 -20.68 8.53
CA PHE A 163 -5.70 -20.42 7.12
C PHE A 163 -6.90 -20.89 6.28
N LEU A 164 -7.38 -22.10 6.53
CA LEU A 164 -8.55 -22.66 5.85
C LEU A 164 -9.82 -21.84 6.12
N ALA A 165 -10.03 -21.36 7.34
CA ALA A 165 -11.13 -20.45 7.66
C ALA A 165 -10.99 -19.10 6.93
N GLY A 166 -9.78 -18.53 6.89
CA GLY A 166 -9.49 -17.33 6.11
C GLY A 166 -9.80 -17.50 4.63
N MET A 167 -9.46 -18.66 4.07
CA MET A 167 -9.77 -18.99 2.67
C MET A 167 -11.26 -19.28 2.44
N ALA A 168 -11.95 -19.91 3.39
CA ALA A 168 -13.39 -20.11 3.34
C ALA A 168 -14.14 -18.77 3.33
N HIS A 169 -13.77 -17.83 4.21
CA HIS A 169 -14.30 -16.47 4.17
C HIS A 169 -14.00 -15.77 2.84
N PHE A 170 -12.80 -15.96 2.29
CA PHE A 170 -12.42 -15.40 0.99
C PHE A 170 -13.32 -15.92 -0.14
N LYS A 171 -13.58 -17.24 -0.17
CA LYS A 171 -14.45 -17.90 -1.15
C LYS A 171 -15.89 -17.43 -1.07
N LEU A 172 -16.36 -17.08 0.12
CA LEU A 172 -17.68 -16.51 0.38
C LEU A 172 -17.71 -14.98 0.23
N GLU A 173 -16.67 -14.37 -0.35
CA GLU A 173 -16.53 -12.92 -0.55
C GLU A 173 -16.56 -12.09 0.75
N ASN A 174 -16.39 -12.73 1.91
CA ASN A 174 -16.28 -12.10 3.22
C ASN A 174 -14.84 -11.62 3.46
N TYR A 175 -14.36 -10.72 2.59
CA TYR A 175 -12.94 -10.32 2.53
C TYR A 175 -12.42 -9.67 3.82
N GLU A 176 -13.28 -8.99 4.58
CA GLU A 176 -12.88 -8.40 5.86
C GLU A 176 -12.57 -9.46 6.92
N GLU A 177 -13.45 -10.46 7.07
CA GLU A 177 -13.21 -11.58 7.98
C GLU A 177 -12.04 -12.45 7.49
N SER A 178 -11.94 -12.69 6.18
CA SER A 178 -10.77 -13.36 5.59
C SER A 178 -9.46 -12.69 6.01
N ALA A 179 -9.38 -11.36 5.90
CA ALA A 179 -8.22 -10.60 6.30
C ALA A 179 -7.94 -10.69 7.82
N ARG A 180 -8.96 -10.83 8.67
CA ARG A 180 -8.77 -11.02 10.12
C ARG A 180 -8.11 -12.36 10.44
N TYR A 181 -8.60 -13.45 9.84
CA TYR A 181 -8.02 -14.79 10.02
C TYR A 181 -6.57 -14.85 9.50
N LEU A 182 -6.30 -14.30 8.31
CA LEU A 182 -4.96 -14.29 7.75
C LEU A 182 -3.98 -13.43 8.56
N LYS A 183 -4.41 -12.27 9.07
CA LYS A 183 -3.58 -11.45 9.97
C LYS A 183 -3.27 -12.15 11.29
N LYS A 184 -4.20 -12.96 11.82
CA LYS A 184 -3.95 -13.76 13.03
C LYS A 184 -2.79 -14.73 12.83
N ILE A 185 -2.66 -15.33 11.64
CA ILE A 185 -1.51 -16.19 11.29
C ILE A 185 -0.20 -15.39 11.34
N GLN A 186 -0.19 -14.18 10.78
CA GLN A 186 0.99 -13.29 10.85
C GLN A 186 1.37 -12.96 12.29
N GLN A 187 0.38 -12.63 13.14
CA GLN A 187 0.62 -12.39 14.57
C GLN A 187 1.20 -13.61 15.29
N ILE A 188 0.74 -14.82 14.94
CA ILE A 188 1.30 -16.06 15.49
C ILE A 188 2.75 -16.22 14.99
N ASN A 189 3.00 -15.99 13.70
CA ASN A 189 4.34 -16.13 13.10
C ASN A 189 5.35 -15.12 13.65
N GLU A 190 4.93 -13.90 14.01
CA GLU A 190 5.78 -12.89 14.68
C GLU A 190 6.37 -13.39 16.01
N THR A 191 5.71 -14.34 16.67
CA THR A 191 6.19 -14.94 17.94
C THR A 191 7.11 -16.15 17.73
N LYS A 192 7.25 -16.62 16.49
CA LYS A 192 8.03 -17.82 16.13
C LYS A 192 9.38 -17.43 15.53
N THR A 193 10.33 -18.36 15.54
CA THR A 193 11.57 -18.24 14.76
C THR A 193 11.27 -18.38 13.27
N SER A 194 12.05 -17.73 12.42
CA SER A 194 11.84 -17.69 10.96
C SER A 194 11.71 -19.07 10.31
N ASP A 195 12.39 -20.10 10.83
CA ASP A 195 12.32 -21.47 10.30
C ASP A 195 11.02 -22.22 10.68
N SER A 196 10.12 -21.59 11.44
CA SER A 196 8.88 -22.20 11.97
C SER A 196 7.63 -21.42 11.59
N THR A 197 7.76 -20.39 10.75
CA THR A 197 6.61 -19.69 10.18
C THR A 197 5.95 -20.59 9.14
N VAL A 198 4.62 -20.62 9.14
CA VAL A 198 3.82 -21.41 8.21
C VAL A 198 2.81 -20.49 7.56
N PHE A 199 2.56 -20.70 6.26
CA PHE A 199 1.62 -19.91 5.46
C PHE A 199 1.94 -18.41 5.38
N GLU A 200 3.19 -17.99 5.58
CA GLU A 200 3.57 -16.57 5.56
C GLU A 200 3.33 -15.95 4.18
N ASP A 201 3.89 -16.57 3.14
CA ASP A 201 3.78 -16.11 1.75
C ASP A 201 2.34 -16.17 1.24
N GLU A 202 1.62 -17.25 1.58
CA GLU A 202 0.21 -17.41 1.25
C GLU A 202 -0.64 -16.34 1.94
N SER A 203 -0.39 -16.08 3.23
CA SER A 203 -1.13 -15.06 3.97
C SER A 203 -0.89 -13.69 3.38
N ASP A 204 0.35 -13.32 3.07
CA ASP A 204 0.69 -12.07 2.38
C ASP A 204 -0.06 -11.92 1.06
N TYR A 205 -0.06 -12.98 0.24
CA TYR A 205 -0.72 -12.98 -1.05
C TYR A 205 -2.24 -12.79 -0.97
N TYR A 206 -2.92 -13.57 -0.15
CA TYR A 206 -4.37 -13.45 -0.02
C TYR A 206 -4.79 -12.20 0.76
N LEU A 207 -3.94 -11.68 1.66
CA LEU A 207 -4.16 -10.37 2.27
C LEU A 207 -4.06 -9.25 1.24
N PHE A 208 -3.09 -9.30 0.33
CA PHE A 208 -3.03 -8.36 -0.79
C PHE A 208 -4.35 -8.38 -1.60
N LEU A 209 -4.81 -9.57 -2.00
CA LEU A 209 -6.03 -9.71 -2.80
C LEU A 209 -7.30 -9.30 -2.03
N ALA A 210 -7.42 -9.65 -0.76
CA ALA A 210 -8.57 -9.26 0.07
C ALA A 210 -8.62 -7.74 0.26
N ASN A 211 -7.48 -7.09 0.51
CA ASN A 211 -7.42 -5.64 0.64
C ASN A 211 -7.69 -4.93 -0.69
N LEU A 212 -7.29 -5.51 -1.83
CA LEU A 212 -7.65 -5.01 -3.16
C LEU A 212 -9.17 -5.02 -3.36
N LYS A 213 -9.85 -6.12 -3.01
CA LYS A 213 -11.32 -6.24 -3.08
C LYS A 213 -12.07 -5.30 -2.14
N MET A 214 -11.49 -4.99 -0.98
CA MET A 214 -12.03 -4.00 -0.04
C MET A 214 -11.69 -2.55 -0.42
N ASN A 215 -10.98 -2.30 -1.52
CA ASN A 215 -10.42 -0.99 -1.90
C ASN A 215 -9.54 -0.35 -0.80
N LYS A 216 -8.95 -1.18 0.08
CA LYS A 216 -8.03 -0.79 1.15
C LYS A 216 -6.60 -0.73 0.58
N LEU A 217 -6.37 0.25 -0.31
CA LEU A 217 -5.16 0.28 -1.15
C LEU A 217 -3.86 0.52 -0.37
N ASN A 218 -3.91 1.19 0.79
CA ASN A 218 -2.73 1.40 1.63
C ASN A 218 -2.29 0.08 2.28
N GLU A 219 -3.24 -0.69 2.77
CA GLU A 219 -3.04 -2.02 3.32
C GLU A 219 -2.61 -3.00 2.24
N ALA A 220 -3.23 -2.95 1.05
CA ALA A 220 -2.81 -3.74 -0.09
C ALA A 220 -1.36 -3.44 -0.49
N ASP A 221 -0.92 -2.17 -0.43
CA ASP A 221 0.44 -1.75 -0.79
C ASP A 221 1.51 -2.33 0.14
N TYR A 222 1.18 -2.47 1.43
CA TYR A 222 2.05 -3.13 2.38
C TYR A 222 2.34 -4.58 1.95
N TYR A 223 1.29 -5.38 1.72
CA TYR A 223 1.44 -6.78 1.30
C TYR A 223 2.03 -6.91 -0.10
N PHE A 224 1.64 -6.04 -1.02
CA PHE A 224 2.21 -5.97 -2.37
C PHE A 224 3.73 -5.75 -2.33
N SER A 225 4.20 -4.86 -1.46
CA SER A 225 5.62 -4.59 -1.29
C SER A 225 6.36 -5.80 -0.72
N ARG A 226 5.77 -6.52 0.23
CA ARG A 226 6.35 -7.77 0.76
C ARG A 226 6.54 -8.81 -0.34
N ILE A 227 5.48 -9.11 -1.11
CA ILE A 227 5.51 -10.10 -2.20
C ILE A 227 6.56 -9.73 -3.26
N THR A 228 6.70 -8.43 -3.58
CA THR A 228 7.55 -7.97 -4.67
C THR A 228 8.99 -7.63 -4.29
N SER A 229 9.30 -7.45 -3.00
CA SER A 229 10.65 -7.09 -2.53
C SER A 229 11.53 -8.31 -2.24
N TYR A 230 10.92 -9.44 -1.88
CA TYR A 230 11.65 -10.67 -1.60
C TYR A 230 11.59 -11.61 -2.82
N SER A 231 12.75 -11.94 -3.40
CA SER A 231 12.84 -12.86 -4.54
C SER A 231 12.41 -14.29 -4.19
N ASP A 232 12.55 -14.65 -2.92
CA ASP A 232 12.30 -15.99 -2.40
C ASP A 232 10.84 -16.21 -2.01
N HIS A 233 10.01 -15.15 -2.08
CA HIS A 233 8.59 -15.24 -1.81
C HIS A 233 7.89 -16.06 -2.90
N THR A 234 7.12 -17.07 -2.50
CA THR A 234 6.47 -18.04 -3.39
C THR A 234 5.65 -17.38 -4.51
N TYR A 235 4.99 -16.27 -4.20
CA TYR A 235 4.16 -15.50 -5.14
C TYR A 235 4.90 -14.35 -5.86
N HIS A 236 6.21 -14.18 -5.67
CA HIS A 236 6.97 -13.10 -6.32
C HIS A 236 6.79 -13.11 -7.84
N GLY A 237 6.91 -14.29 -8.46
CA GLY A 237 6.76 -14.48 -9.90
C GLY A 237 5.34 -14.26 -10.44
N MET A 238 4.34 -14.16 -9.57
CA MET A 238 2.94 -13.91 -9.96
C MET A 238 2.68 -12.42 -10.24
N ILE A 239 3.57 -11.54 -9.79
CA ILE A 239 3.46 -10.09 -9.94
C ILE A 239 4.52 -9.59 -10.93
N ASP A 240 4.09 -9.20 -12.12
CA ASP A 240 4.97 -8.67 -13.16
C ASP A 240 5.08 -7.12 -13.10
N ILE A 241 5.87 -6.56 -14.02
CA ILE A 241 6.07 -5.11 -14.12
C ILE A 241 4.77 -4.37 -14.49
N LYS A 242 3.90 -4.99 -15.29
CA LYS A 242 2.61 -4.41 -15.68
C LYS A 242 1.67 -4.36 -14.48
N ASP A 243 1.68 -5.38 -13.64
CA ASP A 243 0.88 -5.43 -12.41
C ASP A 243 1.32 -4.35 -11.43
N LYS A 244 2.64 -4.16 -11.26
CA LYS A 244 3.22 -3.04 -10.50
C LYS A 244 2.73 -1.70 -11.03
N LEU A 245 2.74 -1.51 -12.34
CA LEU A 245 2.26 -0.28 -12.95
C LEU A 245 0.75 -0.08 -12.75
N LYS A 246 -0.07 -1.11 -13.00
CA LYS A 246 -1.52 -1.10 -12.77
C LYS A 246 -1.84 -0.71 -11.32
N PHE A 247 -1.16 -1.34 -10.36
CA PHE A 247 -1.36 -1.07 -8.94
C PHE A 247 -0.94 0.36 -8.56
N GLN A 248 0.17 0.88 -9.09
CA GLN A 248 0.57 2.28 -8.88
C GLN A 248 -0.44 3.26 -9.46
N ILE A 249 -0.99 3.00 -10.64
CA ILE A 249 -2.06 3.82 -11.25
C ILE A 249 -3.30 3.82 -10.37
N LEU A 250 -3.71 2.66 -9.84
CA LEU A 250 -4.82 2.55 -8.90
C LEU A 250 -4.60 3.41 -7.65
N LYS A 251 -3.41 3.35 -7.03
CA LYS A 251 -3.06 4.19 -5.87
C LYS A 251 -3.12 5.68 -6.18
N LEU A 252 -2.57 6.11 -7.32
CA LEU A 252 -2.56 7.52 -7.71
C LEU A 252 -3.97 8.06 -7.96
N LYS A 253 -4.85 7.25 -8.55
CA LYS A 253 -6.24 7.63 -8.84
C LYS A 253 -7.08 7.80 -7.59
N ASN A 254 -6.84 7.00 -6.55
CA ASN A 254 -7.59 7.02 -5.29
C ASN A 254 -7.05 8.04 -4.26
N LYS A 255 -5.96 8.74 -4.58
CA LYS A 255 -5.35 9.79 -3.73
C LYS A 255 -5.90 11.20 -4.03
N ASN A 256 -6.65 11.35 -5.13
CA ASN A 256 -7.32 12.60 -5.55
C ASN A 256 -8.81 12.53 -5.25
#